data_AF-A0A072N7R4-F1
#
_entry.id   AF-A0A072N7R4-F1
#
_cell.length_a   1.000
_cell.length_b   1.000
_cell.length_c   1.000
_cell.angle_alpha   90.00
_cell.angle_beta   90.00
_cell.angle_gamma   90.00
#
_symmetry.space_group_name_H-M   'P 1'
#
loop_
_entity.id
_entity.type
_entity.pdbx_description
1 polymer ?
#
loop_
_entity_poly.entity_id
_entity_poly.type
_entity_poly.pdbx_seq_one_letter_code
_entity_poly.pdbx_strand_id
1 'polypeptide(L)'
;MTQEQNRAFTMVLPGGSVPARFVTLPDGSPGVEVEGVRFPHLTDEVPHGIRAGTDEQRRVIDDLRRRFKITSEASVLAFDVE
;
A
#
# COMPACT_ATOMS: atom_id res chain seq x y z
N MET A 1 14.74 -9.25 -15.89
CA MET A 1 14.68 -8.67 -14.54
C MET A 1 14.17 -7.25 -14.70
N THR A 2 12.88 -7.06 -14.48
CA THR A 2 12.13 -5.85 -14.84
C THR A 2 12.51 -4.68 -13.91
N GLN A 3 12.81 -3.53 -14.51
CA GLN A 3 13.28 -2.28 -13.86
C GLN A 3 12.25 -1.59 -12.93
N GLU A 4 11.14 -2.24 -12.59
CA GLU A 4 10.05 -1.64 -11.78
C GLU A 4 10.23 -1.79 -10.27
N GLN A 5 11.20 -2.59 -9.82
CA GLN A 5 11.48 -2.71 -8.39
C GLN A 5 12.25 -1.48 -7.93
N ASN A 6 11.69 -0.73 -6.96
CA ASN A 6 12.17 0.56 -6.44
C ASN A 6 11.69 1.83 -7.17
N ARG A 7 10.59 1.78 -7.95
CA ARG A 7 9.96 2.97 -8.51
C ARG A 7 9.07 3.65 -7.47
N ALA A 8 9.35 4.94 -7.21
CA ALA A 8 8.43 5.79 -6.46
C ALA A 8 7.21 6.10 -7.34
N PHE A 9 6.03 6.06 -6.76
CA PHE A 9 4.76 6.34 -7.44
C PHE A 9 3.82 7.07 -6.49
N THR A 10 2.75 7.64 -7.05
CA THR A 10 1.69 8.25 -6.27
C THR A 10 0.60 7.21 -6.06
N MET A 11 0.43 6.76 -4.82
CA MET A 11 -0.66 5.86 -4.42
C MET A 11 -1.94 6.69 -4.31
N VAL A 12 -2.90 6.40 -5.17
CA VAL A 12 -4.20 7.08 -5.23
C VAL A 12 -5.20 6.27 -4.40
N LEU A 13 -5.81 6.93 -3.43
CA LEU A 13 -6.84 6.41 -2.54
C LEU A 13 -8.17 7.15 -2.81
N PRO A 14 -9.33 6.59 -2.41
CA PRO A 14 -10.64 7.20 -2.67
C PRO A 14 -10.82 8.64 -2.17
N GLY A 15 -10.01 9.10 -1.22
CA GLY A 15 -10.08 10.46 -0.67
C GLY A 15 -8.85 11.34 -0.92
N GLY A 16 -7.87 10.87 -1.68
CA GLY A 16 -6.64 11.63 -1.97
C GLY A 16 -5.47 10.71 -2.31
N SER A 17 -4.26 11.26 -2.37
CA SER A 17 -3.08 10.50 -2.79
C SER A 17 -1.91 10.66 -1.83
N VAL A 18 -1.05 9.65 -1.75
CA VAL A 18 0.18 9.67 -0.95
C VAL A 18 1.37 9.14 -1.74
N PRO A 19 2.59 9.65 -1.48
CA PRO A 19 3.79 9.06 -2.05
C PRO A 19 3.99 7.64 -1.53
N ALA A 20 4.26 6.71 -2.45
CA ALA A 20 4.53 5.32 -2.16
C ALA A 20 5.65 4.79 -3.06
N ARG A 21 6.13 3.59 -2.77
CA ARG A 21 7.20 2.97 -3.56
C ARG A 21 7.01 1.47 -3.66
N PHE A 22 7.19 0.90 -4.85
CA PHE A 22 7.29 -0.55 -4.98
C PHE A 22 8.62 -1.02 -4.42
N VAL A 23 8.58 -1.97 -3.50
CA VAL A 23 9.74 -2.54 -2.83
C VAL A 23 9.69 -4.06 -2.89
N THR A 24 10.84 -4.70 -2.74
CA THR A 24 10.90 -6.15 -2.51
C THR A 24 10.94 -6.38 -1.01
N LEU A 25 10.04 -7.21 -0.49
CA LEU A 25 10.04 -7.62 0.91
C LEU A 25 11.21 -8.59 1.18
N PRO A 26 11.61 -8.79 2.46
CA PRO A 26 12.73 -9.66 2.81
C PRO A 26 12.58 -11.12 2.37
N ASP A 27 11.34 -11.58 2.18
CA ASP A 27 10.99 -12.92 1.68
C ASP A 27 11.03 -13.02 0.14
N GLY A 28 11.38 -11.94 -0.55
CA GLY A 28 11.43 -11.85 -2.02
C GLY A 28 10.09 -11.54 -2.67
N SER A 29 9.02 -11.36 -1.89
CA SER A 29 7.69 -11.03 -2.41
C SER A 29 7.56 -9.53 -2.76
N PRO A 30 6.64 -9.16 -3.67
CA PRO A 30 6.37 -7.76 -3.98
C PRO A 30 5.71 -7.05 -2.78
N GLY A 31 6.15 -5.82 -2.53
CA GLY A 31 5.62 -4.97 -1.48
C GLY A 31 5.48 -3.52 -1.90
N VAL A 32 4.78 -2.75 -1.09
CA VAL A 32 4.65 -1.30 -1.22
C VAL A 32 5.13 -0.66 0.08
N GLU A 33 6.03 0.31 -0.02
CA GLU A 33 6.44 1.16 1.08
C GLU A 33 5.61 2.45 1.06
N VAL A 34 4.94 2.74 2.17
CA VAL A 34 4.13 3.95 2.37
C VAL A 34 4.55 4.56 3.71
N GLU A 35 4.94 5.83 3.69
CA GLU A 35 5.41 6.56 4.88
C GLU A 35 6.53 5.84 5.66
N GLY A 36 7.38 5.09 4.95
CA GLY A 36 8.50 4.34 5.52
C GLY A 36 8.14 2.94 6.04
N VAL A 37 6.86 2.54 5.97
CA VAL A 37 6.38 1.23 6.38
C VAL A 37 6.11 0.37 5.16
N ARG A 38 6.60 -0.87 5.17
CA ARG A 38 6.48 -1.81 4.06
C ARG A 38 5.29 -2.72 4.24
N PHE A 39 4.49 -2.87 3.20
CA PHE A 39 3.29 -3.69 3.16
C PHE A 39 3.41 -4.77 2.08
N PRO A 40 2.81 -5.95 2.28
CA PRO A 40 2.58 -6.91 1.20
C PRO A 40 1.72 -6.26 0.10
N HIS A 41 2.20 -6.31 -1.15
CA HIS A 41 1.43 -5.91 -2.32
C HIS A 41 0.57 -7.10 -2.76
N LEU A 42 -0.75 -6.89 -2.79
CA LEU A 42 -1.73 -7.86 -3.22
C LEU A 42 -2.29 -7.45 -4.58
N THR A 43 -2.38 -8.41 -5.49
CA THR A 43 -2.98 -8.25 -6.82
C THR A 43 -4.08 -9.27 -7.11
N ASP A 44 -4.38 -10.17 -6.15
CA ASP A 44 -5.32 -11.28 -6.34
C ASP A 44 -6.80 -10.84 -6.34
N GLU A 45 -7.17 -9.92 -5.44
CA GLU A 45 -8.56 -9.47 -5.25
C GLU A 45 -8.84 -8.09 -5.87
N VAL A 46 -7.79 -7.30 -6.06
CA VAL A 46 -7.85 -5.92 -6.56
C VAL A 46 -6.63 -5.65 -7.45
N PRO A 47 -6.69 -4.70 -8.41
CA PRO A 47 -5.55 -4.38 -9.27
C PRO A 47 -4.30 -4.03 -8.47
N HIS A 48 -4.45 -3.19 -7.43
CA HIS A 48 -3.44 -3.00 -6.40
C HIS A 48 -4.07 -2.87 -5.02
N GLY A 49 -3.51 -3.61 -4.05
CA GLY A 49 -3.93 -3.54 -2.66
C GLY A 49 -2.78 -3.75 -1.70
N ILE A 50 -2.88 -3.17 -0.51
CA ILE A 50 -2.00 -3.46 0.62
C ILE A 50 -2.81 -4.04 1.78
N ARG A 51 -2.20 -4.96 2.54
CA ARG A 51 -2.79 -5.47 3.79
C ARG A 51 -1.89 -5.21 4.98
N ALA A 52 -2.48 -4.98 6.14
CA ALA A 52 -1.74 -4.97 7.40
C ALA A 52 -1.63 -6.40 7.97
N GLY A 53 -0.40 -6.85 8.19
CA GLY A 53 -0.04 -8.05 8.94
C GLY A 53 0.64 -7.78 10.27
N THR A 54 1.08 -6.54 10.54
CA THR A 54 1.69 -6.12 11.81
C THR A 54 0.96 -4.93 12.42
N ASP A 55 1.13 -4.68 13.72
CA ASP A 55 0.55 -3.52 14.41
C ASP A 55 1.00 -2.18 13.82
N GLU A 56 2.26 -2.09 13.37
CA GLU A 56 2.80 -0.89 12.72
C GLU A 56 2.10 -0.61 11.39
N GLN A 57 1.98 -1.64 10.55
CA GLN A 57 1.23 -1.56 9.30
C GLN A 57 -0.23 -1.18 9.54
N ARG A 58 -0.86 -1.75 10.57
CA ARG A 58 -2.25 -1.45 10.92
C ARG A 58 -2.42 0.02 11.29
N ARG A 59 -1.52 0.59 12.09
CA ARG A 59 -1.56 2.01 12.47
C ARG A 59 -1.47 2.93 11.26
N VAL A 60 -0.60 2.62 10.30
CA VAL A 60 -0.48 3.40 9.06
C VAL A 60 -1.74 3.27 8.20
N ILE A 61 -2.28 2.06 8.01
CA ILE A 61 -3.54 1.89 7.26
C ILE A 61 -4.69 2.65 7.95
N ASP A 62 -4.80 2.58 9.27
CA ASP A 62 -5.83 3.28 10.03
C ASP A 62 -5.67 4.81 9.93
N ASP A 63 -4.42 5.31 9.95
CA ASP A 63 -4.14 6.74 9.74
C ASP A 63 -4.50 7.19 8.31
N LEU A 64 -4.10 6.42 7.29
CA LEU A 64 -4.49 6.68 5.89
C LEU A 64 -6.02 6.71 5.75
N ARG A 65 -6.73 5.75 6.33
CA ARG A 65 -8.20 5.72 6.30
C ARG A 65 -8.80 6.95 6.95
N ARG A 66 -8.30 7.34 8.11
CA ARG A 66 -8.77 8.53 8.83
C ARG A 66 -8.49 9.80 8.04
N ARG A 67 -7.28 9.94 7.49
CA ARG A 67 -6.82 11.11 6.72
C ARG A 67 -7.62 11.29 5.43
N PHE A 68 -7.91 10.20 4.73
CA PHE A 68 -8.63 10.21 3.45
C PHE A 68 -10.11 9.88 3.58
N LYS A 69 -10.64 9.84 4.81
CA LYS A 69 -12.06 9.54 5.12
C LYS A 69 -12.57 8.27 4.44
N ILE A 70 -11.71 7.26 4.34
CA ILE A 70 -12.04 5.97 3.75
C ILE A 70 -12.89 5.21 4.78
N THR A 71 -14.15 4.99 4.45
CA THR A 71 -15.12 4.29 5.32
C THR A 71 -15.02 2.77 5.21
N SER A 72 -14.18 2.25 4.32
CA SER A 72 -14.02 0.81 4.13
C SER A 72 -13.26 0.18 5.30
N GLU A 73 -13.90 -0.78 5.97
CA GLU A 73 -13.31 -1.61 7.02
C GLU A 73 -12.62 -2.87 6.49
N ALA A 74 -12.52 -3.01 5.16
CA ALA A 74 -11.91 -4.18 4.52
C ALA A 74 -10.50 -4.44 5.05
N SER A 75 -10.06 -5.70 5.18
CA SER A 75 -8.68 -6.00 5.62
C SER A 75 -7.61 -5.53 4.62
N VAL A 76 -8.02 -5.29 3.38
CA VAL A 76 -7.18 -4.80 2.28
C VAL A 76 -7.54 -3.34 2.00
N LEU A 77 -6.52 -2.48 1.91
CA LEU A 77 -6.65 -1.13 1.39
C LEU A 77 -6.33 -1.16 -0.11
N ALA A 78 -7.36 -1.05 -0.94
CA ALA A 78 -7.20 -0.93 -2.38
C ALA A 78 -6.70 0.48 -2.76
N PHE A 79 -5.87 0.55 -3.80
CA PHE A 79 -5.34 1.80 -4.32
C PHE A 79 -5.12 1.72 -5.83
N ASP A 80 -5.00 2.88 -6.46
CA ASP A 80 -4.57 3.04 -7.85
C ASP A 80 -3.17 3.64 -7.93
N VAL A 81 -2.51 3.48 -9.07
CA VAL A 81 -1.17 4.00 -9.35
C VAL A 81 -1.27 5.06 -10.44
N GLU A 82 -0.82 6.28 -10.14
CA GLU A 82 -0.67 7.37 -11.13
C GLU A 82 0.70 7.36 -11.84
#